data_AF-A0A444XZH9-F1
#
_entry.id   AF-A0A444XZH9-F1
#
_cell.length_a   1.000
_cell.length_b   1.000
_cell.length_c   1.000
_cell.angle_alpha   90.00
_cell.angle_beta   90.00
_cell.angle_gamma   90.00
#
_symmetry.space_group_name_H-M   'P 1'
#
loop_
_entity.id
_entity.type
_entity.pdbx_description
1 polymer ?
#
loop_
_entity_poly.entity_id
_entity_poly.type
_entity_poly.pdbx_seq_one_letter_code
_entity_poly.pdbx_strand_id
1 'polypeptide(L)'
;MFESQLNVKNLEDEISNKDMNLSPILKSIKELEKAAIKINDQRKEIEASKGWRTWKEYQMKVRDVNDRLMMVERAFTGRDGLLGMTWHKHLVSI
;
A
#
# COMPACT_ATOMS: atom_id res chain seq x y z
N MET A 1 7.19 6.05 -10.80
CA MET A 1 7.61 4.64 -10.55
C MET A 1 7.59 4.46 -9.05
N PHE A 2 6.87 3.45 -8.54
CA PHE A 2 6.77 3.21 -7.09
C PHE A 2 8.10 2.67 -6.54
N GLU A 3 8.50 3.03 -5.32
CA GLU A 3 9.74 2.56 -4.70
C GLU A 3 9.83 1.03 -4.63
N SER A 4 8.70 0.35 -4.39
CA SER A 4 8.63 -1.12 -4.42
C SER A 4 9.00 -1.73 -5.78
N GLN A 5 8.71 -1.04 -6.89
CA GLN A 5 9.07 -1.53 -8.24
C GLN A 5 10.57 -1.37 -8.52
N LEU A 6 11.22 -0.35 -7.96
CA LEU A 6 12.67 -0.15 -8.05
C LEU A 6 13.42 -1.22 -7.25
N ASN A 7 12.95 -1.49 -6.02
CA ASN A 7 13.55 -2.50 -5.15
C ASN A 7 13.47 -3.91 -5.74
N VAL A 8 12.37 -4.25 -6.43
CA VAL A 8 12.26 -5.57 -7.07
C VAL A 8 13.18 -5.72 -8.28
N LYS A 9 13.38 -4.67 -9.10
CA LYS A 9 14.36 -4.73 -10.20
C LYS A 9 15.79 -4.96 -9.69
N ASN A 10 16.18 -4.23 -8.65
CA ASN A 10 17.49 -4.42 -8.03
C ASN A 10 17.63 -5.85 -7.47
N LEU A 11 16.56 -6.42 -6.93
CA LEU A 11 16.53 -7.82 -6.49
C LEU A 11 16.66 -8.80 -7.66
N GLU A 12 15.93 -8.60 -8.76
CA GLU A 12 15.98 -9.45 -9.97
C GLU A 12 17.43 -9.58 -10.50
N ASP A 13 18.17 -8.47 -10.53
CA ASP A 13 19.58 -8.47 -10.95
C ASP A 13 20.48 -9.25 -9.98
N GLU A 14 20.23 -9.15 -8.67
CA GLU A 14 21.02 -9.82 -7.61
C GLU A 14 20.75 -11.34 -7.52
N ILE A 15 19.54 -11.76 -7.87
CA ILE A 15 19.10 -13.16 -7.74
C ILE A 15 19.14 -13.95 -9.07
N SER A 16 19.57 -13.33 -10.17
CA SER A 16 19.66 -13.91 -11.52
C SER A 16 20.36 -15.29 -11.56
N ASN A 17 21.25 -15.57 -10.59
CA ASN A 17 21.97 -16.84 -10.45
C ASN A 17 21.46 -17.77 -9.33
N LYS A 18 20.30 -17.49 -8.73
CA LYS A 18 19.71 -18.27 -7.61
C LYS A 18 18.34 -18.79 -8.01
N ASP A 19 18.02 -20.03 -7.61
CA ASP A 19 16.71 -20.65 -7.85
C ASP A 19 15.64 -20.07 -6.90
N MET A 20 15.33 -18.78 -7.09
CA MET A 20 14.34 -18.05 -6.31
C MET A 20 13.31 -17.42 -7.24
N ASN A 21 12.04 -17.60 -6.92
CA ASN A 21 10.94 -17.09 -7.72
C ASN A 21 10.38 -15.78 -7.14
N LEU A 22 10.54 -14.66 -7.86
CA LEU A 22 10.00 -13.35 -7.47
C LEU A 22 8.55 -13.10 -7.93
N SER A 23 7.96 -14.02 -8.69
CA SER A 23 6.58 -13.90 -9.19
C SER A 23 5.57 -13.58 -8.08
N PRO A 24 5.64 -14.18 -6.87
CA PRO A 24 4.71 -13.83 -5.79
C PRO A 24 4.84 -12.37 -5.33
N ILE A 25 6.05 -11.83 -5.22
CA ILE A 25 6.30 -10.44 -4.79
C ILE A 25 5.86 -9.46 -5.87
N LEU A 26 6.23 -9.72 -7.12
CA LEU A 26 5.80 -8.93 -8.28
C LEU A 26 4.26 -8.86 -8.38
N LYS A 27 3.59 -10.00 -8.15
CA LYS A 27 2.13 -10.06 -8.12
C LYS A 27 1.57 -9.20 -6.98
N SER A 28 2.10 -9.32 -5.77
CA SER A 28 1.66 -8.51 -4.62
C SER A 28 1.81 -7.00 -4.86
N ILE A 29 2.92 -6.56 -5.48
CA ILE A 29 3.13 -5.13 -5.81
C ILE A 29 2.12 -4.65 -6.84
N LYS A 30 1.84 -5.42 -7.89
CA LYS A 30 0.82 -5.06 -8.89
C LYS A 30 -0.57 -4.96 -8.28
N GLU A 31 -0.92 -5.85 -7.35
CA GLU A 31 -2.21 -5.78 -6.65
C GLU A 31 -2.27 -4.57 -5.70
N LEU A 32 -1.17 -4.24 -5.02
CA LEU A 32 -1.07 -3.02 -4.20
C LEU A 32 -1.23 -1.75 -5.05
N GLU A 33 -0.58 -1.69 -6.21
CA GLU A 33 -0.71 -0.59 -7.17
C GLU A 33 -2.16 -0.38 -7.62
N LYS A 34 -2.84 -1.46 -8.03
CA LYS A 34 -4.27 -1.41 -8.37
C LYS A 34 -5.13 -0.92 -7.21
N ALA A 35 -4.86 -1.39 -5.99
CA ALA A 35 -5.57 -0.97 -4.80
C ALA A 35 -5.37 0.53 -4.50
N ALA A 36 -4.14 1.04 -4.66
CA ALA A 36 -3.81 2.45 -4.47
C ALA A 36 -4.53 3.34 -5.51
N ILE A 37 -4.56 2.93 -6.77
CA ILE A 37 -5.32 3.62 -7.83
C ILE A 37 -6.80 3.71 -7.45
N LYS A 38 -7.40 2.59 -7.03
CA LYS A 38 -8.81 2.53 -6.63
C LYS A 38 -9.12 3.47 -5.45
N ILE A 39 -8.26 3.54 -4.45
CA ILE A 39 -8.42 4.47 -3.31
C ILE A 39 -8.37 5.93 -3.80
N ASN A 40 -7.44 6.26 -4.70
CA ASN A 40 -7.33 7.60 -5.25
C ASN A 40 -8.58 8.00 -6.06
N ASP A 41 -9.14 7.06 -6.83
CA ASP A 41 -10.38 7.32 -7.57
C ASP A 41 -11.58 7.51 -6.62
N GLN A 42 -11.67 6.73 -5.55
CA GLN A 42 -12.68 6.94 -4.49
C GLN A 42 -12.53 8.32 -3.83
N ARG A 43 -11.29 8.77 -3.57
CA ARG A 43 -11.01 10.12 -3.04
C ARG A 43 -11.54 11.20 -3.99
N LYS A 44 -11.26 11.09 -5.29
CA LYS A 44 -11.73 12.02 -6.32
C LYS A 44 -13.26 12.03 -6.43
N GLU A 45 -13.91 10.87 -6.37
CA GLU A 45 -15.37 10.78 -6.38
C GLU A 45 -15.99 11.48 -5.16
N ILE A 46 -15.40 11.30 -3.98
CA ILE A 46 -15.83 11.98 -2.75
C ILE A 46 -15.68 13.50 -2.92
N GLU A 47 -14.53 13.98 -3.39
CA GLU A 47 -14.26 15.40 -3.67
C GLU A 47 -15.27 16.00 -4.66
N ALA A 48 -15.56 15.30 -5.76
CA ALA A 48 -16.53 15.73 -6.77
C ALA A 48 -17.97 15.78 -6.22
N SER A 49 -18.28 14.95 -5.22
CA SER A 49 -19.63 14.87 -4.63
C SER A 49 -19.91 15.83 -3.46
N LYS A 50 -18.95 16.69 -3.09
CA LYS A 50 -19.03 17.64 -1.96
C LYS A 50 -20.27 18.55 -1.95
N GLY A 51 -20.90 18.80 -3.10
CA GLY A 51 -22.08 19.66 -3.22
C GLY A 51 -23.42 18.93 -3.37
N TRP A 52 -23.43 17.64 -3.70
CA TRP A 52 -24.68 16.90 -3.99
C TRP A 52 -25.12 15.99 -2.83
N ARG A 53 -24.21 15.60 -1.94
CA ARG A 53 -24.50 14.70 -0.81
C ARG A 53 -24.86 15.46 0.45
N THR A 54 -25.59 14.79 1.35
CA THR A 54 -25.77 15.33 2.71
C THR A 54 -24.41 15.39 3.42
N TRP A 55 -24.22 16.40 4.27
CA TRP A 55 -22.97 16.59 5.04
C TRP A 55 -22.56 15.33 5.81
N LYS A 56 -23.55 14.61 6.38
CA LYS A 56 -23.33 13.38 7.15
C LYS A 56 -22.77 12.24 6.28
N GLU A 57 -23.34 12.01 5.11
CA GLU A 57 -22.86 10.97 4.17
C GLU A 57 -21.46 11.27 3.66
N TYR A 58 -21.18 12.54 3.35
CA TYR A 58 -19.86 12.99 2.93
C TYR A 58 -18.80 12.69 4.01
N GLN A 59 -19.07 13.07 5.26
CA GLN A 59 -18.17 12.82 6.39
C GLN A 59 -17.94 11.33 6.66
N MET A 60 -18.98 10.50 6.56
CA MET A 60 -18.85 9.04 6.72
C MET A 60 -17.94 8.42 5.64
N LYS A 61 -18.06 8.85 4.38
CA LYS A 61 -17.20 8.37 3.29
C LYS A 61 -15.74 8.79 3.45
N VAL A 62 -15.48 10.03 3.87
CA VAL A 62 -14.12 10.50 4.17
C VAL A 62 -13.50 9.66 5.28
N ARG A 63 -14.27 9.38 6.34
CA ARG A 63 -13.78 8.56 7.46
C ARG A 63 -13.46 7.13 7.05
N ASP A 64 -14.29 6.49 6.23
CA ASP A 64 -14.04 5.14 5.72
C ASP A 64 -12.72 5.05 4.95
N VAL A 65 -12.46 6.01 4.04
CA VAL A 65 -11.22 6.04 3.28
C VAL A 65 -10.01 6.25 4.20
N ASN A 66 -10.11 7.14 5.18
CA ASN A 66 -9.04 7.38 6.15
C ASN A 66 -8.75 6.15 7.03
N ASP A 67 -9.78 5.46 7.50
CA ASP A 67 -9.63 4.25 8.32
C ASP A 67 -8.95 3.13 7.50
N ARG A 68 -9.29 3.00 6.22
CA ARG A 68 -8.65 2.05 5.30
C ARG A 68 -7.18 2.39 5.04
N LEU A 69 -6.84 3.68 4.86
CA LEU A 69 -5.44 4.13 4.74
C LEU A 69 -4.64 3.81 6.00
N MET A 70 -5.20 4.06 7.19
CA MET A 70 -4.56 3.73 8.45
C MET A 70 -4.34 2.21 8.62
N MET A 71 -5.28 1.37 8.17
CA MET A 71 -5.10 -0.09 8.20
C MET A 71 -3.97 -0.56 7.28
N VAL A 72 -3.77 0.10 6.13
CA VAL A 72 -2.67 -0.21 5.21
C VAL A 72 -1.32 0.09 5.86
N GLU A 73 -1.15 1.27 6.46
CA GLU A 73 0.08 1.62 7.20
C GLU A 73 0.41 0.60 8.31
N ARG A 74 -0.62 0.19 9.05
CA ARG A 74 -0.47 -0.84 10.09
C ARG A 74 -0.12 -2.20 9.52
N ALA A 75 -0.62 -2.57 8.34
CA ALA A 75 -0.32 -3.85 7.70
C ALA A 75 1.17 -3.95 7.27
N PHE A 76 1.83 -2.82 7.00
CA PHE A 76 3.27 -2.76 6.75
C PHE A 76 4.12 -2.75 8.03
N THR A 77 3.49 -2.66 9.20
CA THR A 77 4.14 -2.69 10.51
C THR A 77 4.06 -4.11 11.10
N GLY A 78 5.17 -4.84 11.09
CA GLY A 78 5.28 -6.17 11.69
C GLY A 78 5.08 -6.12 13.22
N ARG A 79 4.27 -7.03 13.76
CA ARG A 79 3.97 -7.11 15.21
C ARG A 79 5.23 -7.38 16.05
N ASP A 80 6.15 -8.18 15.49
CA ASP A 80 7.34 -8.69 16.16
C ASP A 80 8.65 -8.00 15.70
N GLY A 81 8.57 -7.07 14.74
CA GLY A 81 9.75 -6.47 14.10
C GLY A 81 10.45 -7.40 13.10
N LEU A 82 11.53 -6.91 12.48
CA LEU A 82 12.40 -7.75 11.65
C LEU A 82 13.25 -8.67 12.54
N LEU A 83 13.48 -9.91 12.09
CA LEU A 83 14.36 -10.88 12.77
C LEU A 83 15.73 -10.25 13.02
N GLY A 84 16.07 -10.03 14.30
CA GLY A 84 17.32 -9.39 14.74
C GLY A 84 17.27 -7.87 14.98
N MET A 85 16.17 -7.19 14.61
CA MET A 85 15.94 -5.77 14.89
C MET A 85 14.49 -5.54 15.36
N THR A 86 14.24 -5.85 16.63
CA THR A 86 12.90 -5.77 17.26
C THR A 86 12.29 -4.37 17.30
N TRP A 87 13.10 -3.32 17.07
CA TRP A 87 12.70 -1.92 17.04
C TRP A 87 12.39 -1.42 15.62
N HIS A 88 12.82 -2.12 14.56
CA HIS A 88 12.46 -1.84 13.18
C HIS A 88 11.26 -2.69 12.78
N LYS A 89 10.08 -2.07 12.80
CA LYS A 89 8.81 -2.76 12.54
C LYS A 89 8.28 -2.58 11.11
N HIS A 90 8.75 -1.57 10.39
CA HIS A 90 8.31 -1.31 9.03
C HIS A 90 9.02 -2.22 8.02
N LEU A 91 8.25 -2.98 7.24
CA LEU A 91 8.75 -3.86 6.18
C LEU A 91 9.16 -3.09 4.92
N VAL A 92 8.60 -1.89 4.74
CA VAL A 92 8.93 -0.94 3.67
C VAL A 92 8.97 0.43 4.34
N SER A 93 10.06 1.18 4.19
CA SER A 93 10.05 2.60 4.55
C SER A 93 9.45 3.35 3.37
N ILE A 94 8.31 4.00 3.60
CA ILE A 94 7.64 4.95 2.69
C ILE A 94 8.19 6.35 2.97
#